data_AF-A0A9D2TXH5-F1
#
_entry.id   AF-A0A9D2TXH5-F1
#
_cell.length_a   1.000
_cell.length_b   1.000
_cell.length_c   1.000
_cell.angle_alpha   90.00
_cell.angle_beta   90.00
_cell.angle_gamma   90.00
#
_symmetry.space_group_name_H-M   'P 1'
#
loop_
_entity.id
_entity.type
_entity.pdbx_description
1 polymer ?
#
loop_
_entity_poly.entity_id
_entity_poly.type
_entity_poly.pdbx_seq_one_letter_code
_entity_poly.pdbx_strand_id
1 'polypeptide(L)'
;MKNTIIKDTIILTLITLVSGGLLGLVYQVTKEPIAQQEEMAKQEAYQAVFEDADSFEVCVEAGDADIAQYLADNGFTAQTVNEVMEAKDASGETIGY
;
A
#
# COMPACT_ATOMS: atom_id res chain seq x y z
N MET A 1 3.38 -50.58 -14.20
CA MET A 1 3.06 -49.65 -13.08
C MET A 1 3.92 -48.38 -13.03
N LYS A 2 5.15 -48.31 -13.57
CA LYS A 2 5.96 -47.07 -13.57
C LYS A 2 5.52 -45.99 -14.58
N ASN A 3 4.99 -46.38 -15.74
CA ASN A 3 4.61 -45.42 -16.80
C ASN A 3 3.34 -44.62 -16.50
N THR A 4 2.40 -45.15 -15.71
CA THR A 4 1.17 -44.43 -15.32
C THR A 4 1.47 -43.30 -14.35
N ILE A 5 2.25 -43.56 -13.30
CA ILE A 5 2.63 -42.53 -12.32
C ILE A 5 3.35 -41.34 -13.00
N ILE A 6 4.30 -41.62 -13.91
CA ILE A 6 5.02 -40.56 -14.65
C ILE A 6 4.06 -39.78 -15.55
N LYS A 7 3.17 -40.46 -16.26
CA LYS A 7 2.19 -39.83 -17.15
C LYS A 7 1.19 -38.95 -16.37
N ASP A 8 0.69 -39.44 -15.24
CA ASP A 8 -0.27 -38.74 -14.40
C ASP A 8 0.38 -37.50 -13.75
N THR A 9 1.64 -37.62 -13.33
CA THR A 9 2.42 -36.48 -12.81
C THR A 9 2.62 -35.40 -13.87
N ILE A 10 2.94 -35.78 -15.12
CA ILE A 10 3.10 -34.82 -16.22
C ILE A 10 1.78 -34.10 -16.51
N ILE A 11 0.66 -34.82 -16.52
CA ILE A 11 -0.66 -34.24 -16.75
C ILE A 11 -1.01 -33.24 -15.63
N LEU A 12 -0.76 -33.60 -14.37
CA LEU A 12 -1.00 -32.71 -13.25
C LEU A 12 -0.16 -31.43 -13.36
N THR A 13 1.14 -31.56 -13.64
CA THR A 13 2.05 -30.42 -13.83
C THR A 13 1.59 -29.49 -14.95
N LEU A 14 1.09 -30.04 -16.07
CA LEU A 14 0.55 -29.23 -17.17
C LEU A 14 -0.71 -28.46 -16.75
N ILE A 15 -1.62 -29.10 -16.02
CA ILE A 15 -2.81 -28.42 -15.50
C ILE A 15 -2.39 -27.30 -14.53
N THR A 16 -1.46 -27.57 -13.62
CA THR A 16 -0.95 -26.56 -12.68
C THR A 16 -0.29 -25.40 -13.40
N LEU A 17 0.48 -25.67 -14.47
CA LEU A 17 1.12 -24.64 -15.29
C LEU A 17 0.08 -23.74 -15.98
N VAL A 18 -0.95 -24.34 -16.58
CA VAL A 18 -2.02 -23.59 -17.26
C VAL A 18 -2.81 -22.75 -16.26
N SER A 19 -3.19 -23.33 -15.12
CA SER A 19 -3.88 -22.60 -14.05
C SER A 19 -3.03 -21.45 -13.49
N GLY A 20 -1.74 -21.69 -13.24
CA GLY A 20 -0.81 -20.65 -12.79
C GLY A 20 -0.65 -19.52 -13.82
N GLY A 21 -0.58 -19.87 -15.11
CA GLY A 21 -0.55 -18.89 -16.19
C GLY A 21 -1.80 -18.02 -16.25
N LEU A 22 -2.99 -18.64 -16.19
CA LEU A 22 -4.26 -17.90 -16.18
C LEU A 22 -4.41 -16.99 -14.97
N LEU A 23 -4.05 -17.47 -13.77
CA LEU A 23 -4.03 -16.66 -12.55
C LEU A 23 -3.05 -15.50 -12.65
N GLY A 24 -1.87 -15.72 -13.25
CA GLY A 24 -0.88 -14.67 -13.50
C GLY A 24 -1.39 -13.58 -14.47
N LEU A 25 -2.12 -13.96 -15.52
CA LEU A 25 -2.74 -13.01 -16.44
C LEU A 25 -3.85 -12.19 -15.76
N VAL A 26 -4.73 -12.85 -15.01
CA VAL A 26 -5.78 -12.15 -14.23
C VAL A 26 -5.15 -11.20 -13.24
N TYR A 27 -4.10 -11.63 -12.54
CA TYR A 27 -3.38 -10.76 -11.60
C TYR A 27 -2.89 -9.48 -12.28
N GLN A 28 -2.26 -9.57 -13.46
CA GLN A 28 -1.77 -8.39 -14.18
C GLN A 28 -2.91 -7.45 -14.59
N VAL A 29 -4.06 -7.98 -15.03
CA VAL A 29 -5.24 -7.18 -15.35
C VAL A 29 -5.84 -6.52 -14.11
N THR A 30 -5.81 -7.20 -12.96
CA THR A 30 -6.37 -6.65 -11.71
C THR A 30 -5.42 -5.72 -10.97
N LYS A 31 -4.11 -5.79 -11.22
CA LYS A 31 -3.12 -5.00 -10.49
C LYS A 31 -3.29 -3.49 -10.72
N GLU A 32 -3.57 -3.11 -11.96
CA GLU A 32 -3.77 -1.72 -12.37
C GLU A 32 -5.02 -1.08 -11.74
N PRO A 33 -6.22 -1.70 -11.78
CA PRO A 33 -7.39 -1.17 -11.09
C PRO A 33 -7.29 -1.25 -9.56
N ILE A 34 -6.56 -2.21 -9.00
CA ILE A 34 -6.29 -2.23 -7.54
C ILE A 34 -5.41 -1.05 -7.15
N ALA A 35 -4.33 -0.78 -7.89
CA ALA A 35 -3.46 0.37 -7.62
C ALA A 35 -4.24 1.70 -7.70
N GLN A 36 -5.09 1.87 -8.71
CA GLN A 36 -5.95 3.06 -8.82
C GLN A 36 -6.93 3.18 -7.65
N GLN A 37 -7.53 2.07 -7.21
CA GLN A 37 -8.44 2.08 -6.06
C GLN A 37 -7.70 2.35 -4.75
N GLU A 38 -6.49 1.82 -4.57
CA GLU A 38 -5.65 2.11 -3.40
C GLU A 38 -5.23 3.58 -3.37
N GLU A 39 -4.83 4.16 -4.51
CA GLU A 39 -4.51 5.58 -4.62
C GLU A 39 -5.73 6.47 -4.36
N MET A 40 -6.89 6.12 -4.92
CA MET A 40 -8.13 6.85 -4.71
C MET A 40 -8.59 6.74 -3.25
N ALA A 41 -8.55 5.56 -2.65
CA ALA A 41 -8.90 5.37 -1.24
C ALA A 41 -7.92 6.10 -0.31
N LYS A 42 -6.62 6.15 -0.65
CA LYS A 42 -5.63 6.92 0.10
C LYS A 42 -5.91 8.41 0.03
N GLN A 43 -6.23 8.92 -1.16
CA GLN A 43 -6.64 10.33 -1.35
C GLN A 43 -7.95 10.64 -0.64
N GLU A 44 -8.98 9.80 -0.77
CA GLU A 44 -10.26 9.96 -0.06
C GLU A 44 -10.07 9.94 1.45
N ALA A 45 -9.20 9.07 1.97
CA ALA A 45 -8.94 9.02 3.41
C ALA A 45 -8.30 10.31 3.93
N TYR A 46 -7.36 10.90 3.20
CA TYR A 46 -6.75 12.17 3.59
C TYR A 46 -7.72 13.35 3.39
N GLN A 47 -8.47 13.36 2.28
CA GLN A 47 -9.47 14.38 2.00
C GLN A 47 -10.65 14.32 2.99
N ALA A 48 -10.98 13.15 3.54
CA ALA A 48 -12.00 13.04 4.60
C ALA A 48 -11.59 13.73 5.91
N VAL A 49 -10.28 13.90 6.15
CA VAL A 49 -9.76 14.63 7.32
C VAL A 49 -9.61 16.12 7.00
N PHE A 50 -9.16 16.44 5.78
CA PHE A 50 -8.98 17.80 5.28
C PHE A 50 -9.72 17.99 3.95
N GLU A 51 -11.03 18.28 4.01
CA GLU A 51 -11.90 18.37 2.81
C GLU A 51 -11.46 19.45 1.81
N ASP A 52 -10.88 20.54 2.33
CA ASP A 52 -10.38 21.68 1.54
C ASP A 52 -8.94 21.51 1.05
N ALA A 53 -8.28 20.36 1.34
CA ALA A 53 -6.92 20.11 0.88
C ALA A 53 -6.91 19.75 -0.61
N ASP A 54 -6.07 20.44 -1.38
CA ASP A 54 -5.77 20.16 -2.78
C ASP A 54 -4.54 19.23 -2.91
N SER A 55 -3.61 19.29 -1.95
CA SER A 55 -2.42 18.42 -1.94
C SER A 55 -1.94 18.05 -0.54
N PHE A 56 -1.23 16.94 -0.44
CA PHE A 56 -0.58 16.47 0.78
C PHE A 56 0.91 16.26 0.53
N GLU A 57 1.75 16.99 1.23
CA GLU A 57 3.20 16.91 1.12
C GLU A 57 3.81 16.28 2.37
N VAL A 58 4.84 15.45 2.21
CA VAL A 58 5.52 14.86 3.38
C VAL A 58 6.29 15.95 4.10
N CYS A 59 5.88 16.27 5.33
CA CYS A 59 6.57 17.22 6.19
C CYS A 59 7.67 16.52 6.99
N VAL A 60 7.37 15.33 7.51
CA VAL A 60 8.31 14.52 8.30
C VAL A 60 8.20 13.05 7.91
N GLU A 61 9.33 12.43 7.60
CA GLU A 61 9.41 11.02 7.25
C GLU A 61 9.42 10.10 8.48
N ALA A 62 9.17 8.81 8.25
CA ALA A 62 9.20 7.77 9.26
C ALA A 62 10.54 7.75 10.03
N GLY A 63 10.46 7.70 11.35
CA GLY A 63 11.65 7.52 12.19
C GLY A 63 12.47 8.78 12.40
N ASP A 64 11.86 9.95 12.23
CA ASP A 64 12.43 11.21 12.69
C ASP A 64 12.85 11.12 14.17
N ALA A 65 14.12 11.46 14.43
CA ALA A 65 14.75 11.30 15.74
C ALA A 65 14.14 12.22 16.79
N ASP A 66 13.69 13.41 16.40
CA ASP A 66 13.10 14.39 17.30
C ASP A 66 11.70 13.93 17.72
N ILE A 67 10.92 13.37 16.80
CA ILE A 67 9.63 12.75 17.12
C ILE A 67 9.82 11.51 18.02
N ALA A 68 10.77 10.63 17.69
CA ALA A 68 11.06 9.45 18.49
C ALA A 68 11.46 9.82 19.93
N GLN A 69 12.29 10.85 20.09
CA GLN A 69 12.68 11.37 21.39
C GLN A 69 11.49 11.99 22.12
N TYR A 70 10.67 12.80 21.45
CA TYR A 70 9.47 13.40 22.02
C TYR A 70 8.47 12.35 22.52
N LEU A 71 8.25 11.28 21.75
CA LEU A 71 7.39 10.16 22.16
C LEU A 71 7.96 9.47 23.40
N ALA A 72 9.26 9.22 23.45
CA ALA A 72 9.91 8.61 24.61
C ALA A 72 9.80 9.49 25.87
N ASP A 73 10.06 10.79 25.74
CA ASP A 73 10.00 11.77 26.83
C ASP A 73 8.57 11.89 27.41
N ASN A 74 7.55 11.68 26.57
CA ASN A 74 6.14 11.69 26.97
C ASN A 74 5.58 10.30 27.34
N GLY A 75 6.42 9.27 27.43
CA GLY A 75 6.02 7.93 27.87
C GLY A 75 5.34 7.07 26.80
N PHE A 76 5.34 7.50 25.53
CA PHE A 76 4.82 6.76 24.37
C PHE A 76 5.88 5.86 23.73
N THR A 77 6.69 5.17 24.53
CA THR A 77 7.84 4.36 24.04
C THR A 77 7.47 3.16 23.16
N ALA A 78 6.18 2.80 23.10
CA ALA A 78 5.66 1.74 22.23
C ALA A 78 5.03 2.25 20.93
N GLN A 79 4.88 3.57 20.79
CA GLN A 79 4.25 4.19 19.63
C GLN A 79 5.31 4.70 18.65
N THR A 80 4.95 4.72 17.38
CA THR A 80 5.75 5.28 16.31
C THR A 80 4.88 6.15 15.43
N VAL A 81 5.43 7.27 14.96
CA VAL A 81 4.83 8.07 13.89
C VAL A 81 5.49 7.64 12.60
N ASN A 82 4.66 7.21 11.65
CA ASN A 82 5.13 6.70 10.37
C ASN A 82 5.38 7.81 9.36
N GLU A 83 4.58 8.88 9.38
CA GLU A 83 4.77 10.06 8.54
C GLU A 83 3.91 11.19 9.10
N VAL A 84 4.31 12.43 8.84
CA VAL A 84 3.48 13.63 9.04
C VAL A 84 3.29 14.28 7.68
N MET A 85 2.03 14.51 7.30
CA MET A 85 1.65 15.01 5.99
C MET A 85 1.11 16.43 6.13
N GLU A 86 1.75 17.40 5.50
CA GLU A 86 1.24 18.76 5.39
C GLU A 86 0.12 18.82 4.34
N ALA A 87 -1.09 19.16 4.79
CA ALA A 87 -2.24 19.38 3.93
C ALA A 87 -2.25 20.83 3.43
N LYS A 88 -2.31 21.05 2.11
CA LYS A 88 -2.33 22.37 1.48
C LYS A 88 -3.59 22.58 0.66
N ASP A 89 -4.14 23.78 0.72
CA ASP A 89 -5.27 24.19 -0.12
C ASP A 89 -4.85 24.50 -1.57
N ALA A 90 -5.82 24.85 -2.42
CA ALA A 90 -5.58 25.18 -3.83
C ALA A 90 -4.71 26.44 -4.05
N SER A 91 -4.50 27.26 -3.01
CA SER A 91 -3.60 28.42 -3.03
C SER A 91 -2.17 28.04 -2.64
N GLY A 92 -1.96 26.80 -2.18
CA GLY A 92 -0.71 26.31 -1.60
C GLY A 92 -0.51 26.70 -0.13
N GLU A 93 -1.56 27.16 0.55
CA GLU A 93 -1.53 27.49 1.97
C GLU A 93 -1.75 26.24 2.82
N THR A 94 -0.94 26.07 3.87
CA THR A 94 -1.05 24.94 4.79
C THR A 94 -2.30 25.07 5.65
N ILE A 95 -3.17 24.07 5.57
CA ILE A 95 -4.41 24.00 6.35
C ILE A 95 -4.33 22.93 7.45
N GLY A 96 -3.28 22.10 7.48
CA GLY A 96 -3.07 21.11 8.54
C GLY A 96 -1.83 20.21 8.37
N TYR A 97 -1.65 19.32 9.36
CA TYR A 97 -0.57 18.32 9.46
C TYR A 97 -1.11 16.97 9.94
#